data_AF-A0A3Q3DQT3-F1
#
_entry.id   AF-A0A3Q3DQT3-F1
#
_cell.length_a   1.000
_cell.length_b   1.000
_cell.length_c   1.000
_cell.angle_alpha   90.00
_cell.angle_beta   90.00
_cell.angle_gamma   90.00
#
_symmetry.space_group_name_H-M   'P 1'
#
loop_
_entity.id
_entity.type
_entity.pdbx_description
1 polymer ?
#
loop_
_entity_poly.entity_id
_entity_poly.type
_entity_poly.pdbx_seq_one_letter_code
_entity_poly.pdbx_strand_id
1 'polypeptide(L)'
;MGEPADSWIRRMYEEGADSIGIDAGDHLRLGGLSSDSQMNSEFRTLGRQLRDGDELTLFALYAMSAQAVYPTWHDWPEIKGQWLTMRDAIQRMGRLCTRESISRTGHAFVDDEVVPKVVRDALIRDAPPHYRSAILTILLGAVEHSFSDVKTRLLELATLGDWGETARQPHSEDGWICSKEPPTNILNWVLFYLATSHMRLTFPASWWTEFIFHSLSTCLGSSSSCGEEEVNRH
;
A
#
# COMPACT_ATOMS: atom_id res chain seq x y z
N MET A 1 -24.71 2.93 -3.15
CA MET A 1 -23.52 2.07 -2.96
C MET A 1 -22.90 2.51 -1.64
N GLY A 2 -22.85 1.62 -0.65
CA GLY A 2 -22.31 1.93 0.67
C GLY A 2 -20.78 1.95 0.69
N GLU A 3 -20.19 2.61 1.69
CA GLU A 3 -18.74 2.58 1.95
C GLU A 3 -18.29 1.16 2.32
N PRO A 4 -17.20 0.63 1.74
CA PRO A 4 -16.62 -0.67 2.14
C PRO A 4 -16.28 -0.72 3.64
N ALA A 5 -16.53 -1.85 4.29
CA ALA A 5 -16.35 -2.01 5.75
C ALA A 5 -14.92 -1.67 6.21
N ASP A 6 -13.90 -2.08 5.46
CA ASP A 6 -12.49 -1.81 5.78
C ASP A 6 -12.13 -0.31 5.69
N SER A 7 -12.68 0.41 4.72
CA SER A 7 -12.56 1.87 4.63
C SER A 7 -13.27 2.55 5.79
N TRP A 8 -14.49 2.10 6.09
CA TRP A 8 -15.32 2.68 7.14
C TRP A 8 -14.71 2.51 8.54
N ILE A 9 -14.20 1.31 8.87
CA ILE A 9 -13.53 1.05 10.16
C ILE A 9 -12.30 1.93 10.30
N ARG A 10 -11.49 2.04 9.23
CA ARG A 10 -10.30 2.88 9.24
C ARG A 10 -10.65 4.36 9.44
N ARG A 11 -11.70 4.86 8.79
CA ARG A 11 -12.17 6.23 8.98
C ARG A 11 -12.65 6.47 10.41
N MET A 12 -13.38 5.53 11.01
CA MET A 12 -13.78 5.63 12.43
C MET A 12 -12.57 5.73 13.37
N TYR A 13 -11.53 4.96 13.10
CA TYR A 13 -10.28 5.04 13.85
C TYR A 13 -9.64 6.42 13.71
N GLU A 14 -9.49 6.90 12.47
CA GLU A 14 -8.89 8.21 12.18
C GLU A 14 -9.72 9.38 12.77
N GLU A 15 -11.03 9.22 12.93
CA GLU A 15 -11.95 10.17 13.57
C GLU A 15 -11.97 10.05 15.11
N GLY A 16 -11.22 9.12 15.72
CA GLY A 16 -11.08 8.99 17.17
C GLY A 16 -12.21 8.21 17.86
N ALA A 17 -12.87 7.28 17.16
CA ALA A 17 -13.92 6.43 17.73
C ALA A 17 -13.40 5.44 18.79
N ASP A 18 -12.09 5.29 18.91
CA ASP A 18 -11.41 4.55 19.98
C ASP A 18 -11.54 5.24 21.35
N SER A 19 -11.78 6.55 21.38
CA SER A 19 -12.02 7.31 22.61
C SER A 19 -13.48 7.25 23.11
N ILE A 20 -14.39 6.72 22.30
CA ILE A 20 -15.82 6.67 22.61
C ILE A 20 -16.13 5.36 23.33
N GLY A 21 -16.22 5.43 24.66
CA GLY A 21 -16.77 4.32 25.46
C GLY A 21 -18.26 4.11 25.17
N ILE A 22 -18.68 2.85 25.12
CA ILE A 22 -20.08 2.46 24.93
C ILE A 22 -20.56 1.64 26.12
N ASP A 23 -21.77 1.92 26.59
CA ASP A 23 -22.43 1.12 27.62
C ASP A 23 -23.45 0.11 27.02
N ALA A 24 -24.06 -0.67 27.90
CA ALA A 24 -25.06 -1.68 27.54
C ALA A 24 -26.33 -1.07 26.89
N GLY A 25 -26.60 0.23 27.01
CA GLY A 25 -27.72 0.90 26.34
C GLY A 25 -27.36 1.51 24.98
N ASP A 26 -26.13 1.98 24.85
CA ASP A 26 -25.67 2.76 23.69
C ASP A 26 -25.54 1.94 22.42
N HIS A 27 -25.22 0.65 22.52
CA HIS A 27 -25.11 -0.22 21.35
C HIS A 27 -26.42 -0.31 20.54
N LEU A 28 -27.59 -0.16 21.17
CA LEU A 28 -28.88 -0.15 20.47
C LEU A 28 -29.05 1.09 19.58
N ARG A 29 -28.47 2.23 20.00
CA ARG A 29 -28.51 3.49 19.26
C ARG A 29 -27.47 3.54 18.13
N LEU A 30 -26.36 2.82 18.30
CA LEU A 30 -25.18 2.91 17.44
C LEU A 30 -25.04 1.74 16.43
N GLY A 31 -25.90 0.72 16.49
CA GLY A 31 -25.85 -0.46 15.62
C GLY A 31 -26.34 -0.27 14.18
N GLY A 32 -26.21 0.93 13.61
CA GLY A 32 -26.62 1.26 12.24
C GLY A 32 -25.69 2.24 11.54
N LEU A 33 -24.45 2.37 12.02
CA LEU A 33 -23.49 3.35 11.51
C LEU A 33 -22.73 2.84 10.28
N SER A 34 -22.59 1.53 10.13
CA SER A 34 -22.00 0.95 8.93
C SER A 34 -23.04 0.75 7.83
N SER A 35 -22.59 0.77 6.59
CA SER A 35 -23.41 0.37 5.45
C SER A 35 -23.53 -1.15 5.29
N ASP A 36 -22.69 -1.92 6.00
CA ASP A 36 -22.71 -3.38 6.01
C ASP A 36 -23.75 -3.92 7.01
N SER A 37 -24.82 -4.53 6.48
CA SER A 37 -25.90 -5.09 7.29
C SER A 37 -25.48 -6.27 8.16
N GLN A 38 -24.50 -7.07 7.72
CA GLN A 38 -24.02 -8.21 8.50
C GLN A 38 -23.22 -7.74 9.70
N MET A 39 -22.32 -6.77 9.48
CA MET A 39 -21.55 -6.17 10.57
C MET A 39 -22.45 -5.46 11.59
N ASN A 40 -23.49 -4.74 11.15
CA ASN A 40 -24.49 -4.15 12.04
C ASN A 40 -25.28 -5.19 12.84
N SER A 41 -25.57 -6.37 12.25
CA SER A 41 -26.24 -7.46 12.93
C SER A 41 -25.36 -8.05 14.03
N GLU A 42 -24.10 -8.33 13.73
CA GLU A 42 -23.13 -8.83 14.71
C GLU A 42 -22.86 -7.82 15.82
N PHE A 43 -22.77 -6.54 15.49
CA PHE A 43 -22.63 -5.46 16.48
C PHE A 43 -23.76 -5.48 17.52
N ARG A 44 -25.01 -5.69 17.10
CA ARG A 44 -26.15 -5.81 18.03
C ARG A 44 -26.13 -7.12 18.82
N THR A 45 -25.60 -8.19 18.26
CA THR A 45 -25.46 -9.47 18.96
C THR A 45 -24.39 -9.37 20.05
N LEU A 46 -23.23 -8.80 19.73
CA LEU A 46 -22.15 -8.58 20.67
C LEU A 46 -22.51 -7.51 21.72
N GLY A 47 -23.18 -6.42 21.31
CA GLY A 47 -23.64 -5.38 22.22
C GLY A 47 -24.61 -5.89 23.29
N ARG A 48 -25.47 -6.88 22.97
CA ARG A 48 -26.35 -7.54 23.95
C ARG A 48 -25.61 -8.40 24.97
N GLN A 49 -24.35 -8.75 24.70
CA GLN A 49 -23.50 -9.53 25.60
C GLN A 49 -22.65 -8.65 26.52
N LEU A 50 -22.59 -7.33 26.26
CA LEU A 50 -21.94 -6.38 27.14
C LEU A 50 -22.63 -6.38 28.50
N ARG A 51 -21.81 -6.46 29.56
CA ARG A 51 -22.27 -6.33 30.93
C ARG A 51 -22.18 -4.87 31.36
N ASP A 52 -23.01 -4.50 32.33
CA ASP A 52 -22.91 -3.19 32.96
C ASP A 52 -21.53 -3.04 33.60
N GLY A 53 -20.76 -2.05 33.12
CA GLY A 53 -19.39 -1.78 33.56
C GLY A 53 -18.28 -2.33 32.66
N ASP A 54 -18.60 -2.97 31.53
CA ASP A 54 -17.60 -3.31 30.53
C ASP A 54 -17.12 -2.03 29.82
N GLU A 55 -15.83 -1.71 29.94
CA GLU A 55 -15.20 -0.60 29.22
C GLU A 55 -14.82 -1.04 27.81
N LEU A 56 -15.80 -1.11 26.92
CA LEU A 56 -15.57 -1.34 25.49
C LEU A 56 -15.76 -0.04 24.72
N THR A 57 -14.91 0.19 23.73
CA THR A 57 -15.03 1.36 22.85
C THR A 57 -15.90 1.02 21.65
N LEU A 58 -16.55 2.04 21.07
CA LEU A 58 -17.35 1.89 19.86
C LEU A 58 -16.52 1.21 18.75
N PHE A 59 -15.27 1.65 18.62
CA PHE A 59 -14.32 1.08 17.67
C PHE A 59 -14.03 -0.39 17.96
N ALA A 60 -13.76 -0.77 19.21
CA ALA A 60 -13.47 -2.15 19.57
C ALA A 60 -14.66 -3.08 19.30
N LEU A 61 -15.88 -2.66 19.62
CA LEU A 61 -17.07 -3.48 19.35
C LEU A 61 -17.30 -3.68 17.85
N TYR A 62 -17.08 -2.66 17.02
CA TYR A 62 -17.16 -2.80 15.56
C TYR A 62 -16.02 -3.64 14.98
N ALA A 63 -14.80 -3.54 15.53
CA ALA A 63 -13.68 -4.40 15.11
C ALA A 63 -13.97 -5.88 15.41
N MET A 64 -14.53 -6.19 16.58
CA MET A 64 -14.97 -7.55 16.93
C MET A 64 -16.12 -8.02 16.03
N SER A 65 -17.07 -7.13 15.72
CA SER A 65 -18.17 -7.43 14.78
C SER A 65 -17.63 -7.75 13.39
N ALA A 66 -16.64 -6.99 12.93
CA ALA A 66 -15.98 -7.23 11.65
C ALA A 66 -15.21 -8.56 11.65
N GLN A 67 -14.55 -8.92 12.75
CA GLN A 67 -13.90 -10.22 12.89
C GLN A 67 -14.91 -11.38 12.85
N ALA A 68 -16.10 -11.22 13.45
CA ALA A 68 -17.14 -12.24 13.40
C ALA A 68 -17.69 -12.45 11.98
N VAL A 69 -17.82 -11.39 11.19
CA VAL A 69 -18.29 -11.45 9.79
C VAL A 69 -17.17 -11.90 8.83
N TYR A 70 -15.94 -11.45 9.08
CA TYR A 70 -14.76 -11.71 8.25
C TYR A 70 -13.63 -12.33 9.09
N PRO A 71 -13.72 -13.62 9.46
CA PRO A 71 -12.76 -14.27 10.34
C PRO A 71 -11.36 -14.38 9.74
N THR A 72 -11.27 -14.50 8.42
CA THR A 72 -10.02 -14.65 7.69
C THR A 72 -9.82 -13.53 6.68
N TRP A 73 -8.55 -13.33 6.30
CA TRP A 73 -8.15 -12.38 5.27
C TRP A 73 -8.94 -12.53 3.95
N HIS A 74 -9.30 -13.76 3.59
CA HIS A 74 -9.96 -14.08 2.33
C HIS A 74 -11.47 -13.82 2.33
N ASP A 75 -12.08 -13.66 3.51
CA ASP A 75 -13.52 -13.40 3.64
C ASP A 75 -13.86 -11.96 3.27
N TRP A 76 -12.88 -11.06 3.33
CA TRP A 76 -13.05 -9.67 2.99
C TRP A 76 -13.31 -9.45 1.49
N PRO A 77 -14.24 -8.55 1.11
CA PRO A 77 -14.48 -8.21 -0.29
C PRO A 77 -13.21 -7.77 -1.01
N GLU A 78 -12.89 -8.37 -2.15
CA GLU A 78 -11.64 -8.12 -2.88
C GLU A 78 -11.50 -6.65 -3.31
N ILE A 79 -10.34 -6.06 -3.06
CA ILE A 79 -10.00 -4.73 -3.60
C ILE A 79 -9.56 -4.91 -5.05
N LYS A 80 -10.43 -4.60 -6.01
CA LYS A 80 -10.14 -4.80 -7.43
C LYS A 80 -9.27 -3.69 -8.02
N GLY A 81 -8.49 -4.05 -9.03
CA GLY A 81 -7.72 -3.12 -9.88
C GLY A 81 -6.39 -2.67 -9.30
N GLN A 82 -5.59 -2.02 -10.14
CA GLN A 82 -4.34 -1.36 -9.74
C GLN A 82 -4.66 -0.03 -9.05
N TRP A 83 -3.83 0.39 -8.10
CA TRP A 83 -3.86 1.76 -7.58
C TRP A 83 -3.22 2.71 -8.60
N LEU A 84 -3.55 4.00 -8.61
CA LEU A 84 -3.07 4.93 -9.65
C LEU A 84 -2.00 5.89 -9.14
N THR A 85 -2.15 6.32 -7.89
CA THR A 85 -1.23 7.28 -7.25
C THR A 85 -0.60 6.70 -6.00
N MET A 86 0.49 7.30 -5.52
CA MET A 86 1.08 6.93 -4.22
C MET A 86 0.10 7.15 -3.05
N ARG A 87 -0.80 8.14 -3.16
CA ARG A 87 -1.86 8.34 -2.17
C ARG A 87 -2.85 7.18 -2.16
N ASP A 88 -3.23 6.67 -3.34
CA ASP A 88 -4.07 5.47 -3.44
C ASP A 88 -3.35 4.25 -2.88
N ALA A 89 -2.03 4.13 -3.09
CA ALA A 89 -1.22 3.07 -2.52
C ALA A 89 -1.23 3.11 -0.99
N ILE A 90 -1.10 4.29 -0.37
CA ILE A 90 -1.18 4.48 1.09
C ILE A 90 -2.57 4.10 1.61
N GLN A 91 -3.63 4.59 0.96
CA GLN A 91 -5.01 4.26 1.35
C GLN A 91 -5.26 2.75 1.24
N ARG A 92 -4.79 2.12 0.16
CA ARG A 92 -4.92 0.68 -0.06
C ARG A 92 -4.10 -0.13 0.95
N MET A 93 -2.87 0.27 1.23
CA MET A 93 -2.05 -0.33 2.28
C MET A 93 -2.76 -0.24 3.63
N GLY A 94 -3.35 0.91 3.94
CA GLY A 94 -4.10 1.12 5.18
C GLY A 94 -5.29 0.17 5.30
N ARG A 95 -6.09 0.06 4.24
CA ARG A 95 -7.21 -0.89 4.17
C ARG A 95 -6.76 -2.34 4.32
N LEU A 96 -5.70 -2.72 3.62
CA LEU A 96 -5.13 -4.05 3.68
C LEU A 96 -4.63 -4.36 5.10
N CYS A 97 -3.83 -3.50 5.73
CA CYS A 97 -3.41 -3.73 7.11
C CYS A 97 -4.58 -3.82 8.11
N THR A 98 -5.63 -3.01 7.95
CA THR A 98 -6.82 -3.10 8.81
C THR A 98 -7.48 -4.47 8.72
N ARG A 99 -7.62 -5.03 7.50
CA ARG A 99 -8.16 -6.38 7.31
C ARG A 99 -7.30 -7.45 7.98
N GLU A 100 -5.98 -7.33 7.88
CA GLU A 100 -5.04 -8.28 8.47
C GLU A 100 -5.16 -8.25 9.98
N SER A 101 -5.09 -7.04 10.56
CA SER A 101 -5.12 -6.84 12.00
C SER A 101 -6.43 -7.36 12.59
N ILE A 102 -7.57 -7.05 11.98
CA ILE A 102 -8.88 -7.52 12.45
C ILE A 102 -8.96 -9.05 12.39
N SER A 103 -8.52 -9.65 11.28
CA SER A 103 -8.58 -11.11 11.12
C SER A 103 -7.68 -11.83 12.13
N ARG A 104 -6.49 -11.26 12.42
CA ARG A 104 -5.48 -11.87 13.29
C ARG A 104 -5.74 -11.64 14.78
N THR A 105 -6.07 -10.41 15.17
CA THR A 105 -6.11 -9.98 16.58
C THR A 105 -7.51 -9.58 17.03
N GLY A 106 -8.46 -9.34 16.12
CA GLY A 106 -9.75 -8.75 16.44
C GLY A 106 -9.69 -7.24 16.70
N HIS A 107 -8.53 -6.62 16.46
CA HIS A 107 -8.30 -5.20 16.61
C HIS A 107 -7.91 -4.58 15.26
N ALA A 108 -8.14 -3.27 15.11
CA ALA A 108 -7.86 -2.55 13.86
C ALA A 108 -6.71 -1.55 13.98
N PHE A 109 -5.89 -1.66 15.04
CA PHE A 109 -4.66 -0.86 15.19
C PHE A 109 -3.62 -1.32 14.18
N VAL A 110 -3.05 -0.36 13.45
CA VAL A 110 -2.17 -0.63 12.31
C VAL A 110 -0.89 0.22 12.34
N ASP A 111 -0.93 1.40 12.95
CA ASP A 111 0.08 2.43 12.71
C ASP A 111 1.48 2.09 13.26
N ASP A 112 1.55 1.43 14.42
CA ASP A 112 2.80 1.02 15.06
C ASP A 112 3.24 -0.41 14.72
N GLU A 113 2.38 -1.16 14.00
CA GLU A 113 2.68 -2.54 13.64
C GLU A 113 3.51 -2.65 12.38
N VAL A 114 4.40 -3.66 12.35
CA VAL A 114 5.16 -4.03 11.16
C VAL A 114 4.19 -4.43 10.05
N VAL A 115 4.38 -3.88 8.85
CA VAL A 115 3.51 -4.20 7.71
C VAL A 115 3.59 -5.71 7.40
N PRO A 116 2.48 -6.47 7.51
CA PRO A 116 2.50 -7.91 7.29
C PRO A 116 2.95 -8.28 5.88
N LYS A 117 3.64 -9.42 5.74
CA LYS A 117 4.11 -9.89 4.43
C LYS A 117 2.97 -10.00 3.40
N VAL A 118 1.81 -10.51 3.81
CA VAL A 118 0.62 -10.63 2.94
C VAL A 118 0.16 -9.27 2.38
N VAL A 119 0.28 -8.20 3.17
CA VAL A 119 -0.05 -6.83 2.74
C VAL A 119 0.98 -6.31 1.75
N ARG A 120 2.28 -6.51 2.04
CA ARG A 120 3.36 -6.10 1.13
C ARG A 120 3.23 -6.78 -0.23
N ASP A 121 3.04 -8.10 -0.24
CA ASP A 121 2.91 -8.90 -1.45
C ASP A 121 1.69 -8.46 -2.27
N ALA A 122 0.56 -8.18 -1.62
CA ALA A 122 -0.64 -7.66 -2.28
C ALA A 122 -0.42 -6.26 -2.87
N LEU A 123 0.24 -5.36 -2.14
CA LEU A 123 0.50 -3.99 -2.62
C LEU A 123 1.47 -3.97 -3.82
N ILE A 124 2.49 -4.84 -3.81
CA ILE A 124 3.44 -5.04 -4.91
C ILE A 124 2.75 -5.63 -6.14
N ARG A 125 1.89 -6.65 -5.95
CA ARG A 125 1.15 -7.31 -7.03
C ARG A 125 0.27 -6.32 -7.78
N ASP A 126 -0.40 -5.43 -7.05
CA ASP A 126 -1.36 -4.48 -7.60
C ASP A 126 -0.69 -3.14 -8.01
N ALA A 127 0.65 -3.08 -7.98
CA ALA A 127 1.41 -1.89 -8.33
C ALA A 127 1.43 -1.60 -9.83
N PRO A 128 1.18 -0.34 -10.26
CA PRO A 128 1.42 0.09 -11.61
C PRO A 128 2.88 -0.11 -12.04
N PRO A 129 3.13 -0.40 -13.33
CA PRO A 129 4.49 -0.63 -13.83
C PRO A 129 5.48 0.49 -13.50
N HIS A 130 5.04 1.74 -13.56
CA HIS A 130 5.87 2.93 -13.34
C HIS A 130 6.24 3.15 -11.86
N TYR A 131 5.51 2.55 -10.92
CA TYR A 131 5.83 2.63 -9.49
C TYR A 131 6.43 1.34 -8.90
N ARG A 132 6.43 0.23 -9.67
CA ARG A 132 6.78 -1.10 -9.18
C ARG A 132 8.18 -1.17 -8.56
N SER A 133 9.19 -0.58 -9.20
CA SER A 133 10.57 -0.62 -8.70
C SER A 133 10.73 0.16 -7.40
N ALA A 134 10.10 1.34 -7.29
CA ALA A 134 10.16 2.16 -6.07
C ALA A 134 9.48 1.45 -4.89
N ILE A 135 8.30 0.87 -5.13
CA ILE A 135 7.53 0.12 -4.13
C ILE A 135 8.26 -1.14 -3.68
N LEU A 136 8.86 -1.89 -4.62
CA LEU A 136 9.68 -3.05 -4.28
C LEU A 136 10.85 -2.65 -3.36
N THR A 137 11.56 -1.57 -3.69
CA THR A 137 12.68 -1.10 -2.86
C THR A 137 12.23 -0.69 -1.46
N ILE A 138 11.12 0.05 -1.34
CA ILE A 138 10.59 0.44 -0.03
C ILE A 138 10.16 -0.78 0.76
N LEU A 139 9.33 -1.65 0.19
CA LEU A 139 8.70 -2.73 0.95
C LEU A 139 9.65 -3.91 1.24
N LEU A 140 10.63 -4.17 0.37
CA LEU A 140 11.64 -5.21 0.59
C LEU A 140 12.87 -4.71 1.35
N GLY A 141 13.21 -3.43 1.21
CA GLY A 141 14.31 -2.80 1.96
C GLY A 141 13.94 -2.42 3.40
N ALA A 142 12.65 -2.53 3.75
CA ALA A 142 12.08 -2.04 5.00
C ALA A 142 11.20 -3.08 5.71
N VAL A 143 11.65 -4.34 5.76
CA VAL A 143 10.84 -5.49 6.25
C VAL A 143 10.38 -5.33 7.71
N GLU A 144 11.15 -4.63 8.52
CA GLU A 144 10.87 -4.38 9.95
C GLU A 144 10.20 -3.02 10.23
N HIS A 145 9.84 -2.28 9.19
CA HIS A 145 9.25 -0.94 9.37
C HIS A 145 7.77 -1.01 9.70
N SER A 146 7.35 -0.10 10.58
CA SER A 146 5.94 0.09 10.91
C SER A 146 5.15 0.62 9.71
N PHE A 147 3.83 0.49 9.77
CA PHE A 147 2.95 1.13 8.79
C PHE A 147 3.21 2.63 8.69
N SER A 148 3.42 3.32 9.82
CA SER A 148 3.70 4.76 9.86
C SER A 148 5.00 5.14 9.14
N ASP A 149 6.06 4.34 9.29
CA ASP A 149 7.33 4.54 8.60
C ASP A 149 7.16 4.38 7.08
N VAL A 150 6.51 3.30 6.65
CA VAL A 150 6.27 3.02 5.23
C VAL A 150 5.38 4.10 4.63
N LYS A 151 4.33 4.52 5.34
CA LYS A 151 3.45 5.62 4.94
C LYS A 151 4.23 6.91 4.75
N THR A 152 5.14 7.25 5.67
CA THR A 152 5.97 8.47 5.57
C THR A 152 6.85 8.43 4.33
N ARG A 153 7.52 7.30 4.06
CA ARG A 153 8.35 7.15 2.84
C ARG A 153 7.53 7.22 1.55
N LEU A 154 6.33 6.65 1.53
CA LEU A 154 5.43 6.75 0.39
C LEU A 154 4.92 8.19 0.18
N LEU A 155 4.68 8.93 1.26
CA LEU A 155 4.34 10.35 1.19
C LEU A 155 5.50 11.19 0.68
N GLU A 156 6.73 10.92 1.12
CA GLU A 156 7.93 11.57 0.60
C GLU A 156 8.06 11.34 -0.90
N LEU A 157 7.90 10.10 -1.38
CA LEU A 157 7.86 9.81 -2.82
C LEU A 157 6.72 10.54 -3.54
N ALA A 158 5.55 10.67 -2.91
CA ALA A 158 4.42 11.40 -3.48
C ALA A 158 4.71 12.90 -3.65
N THR A 159 5.56 13.50 -2.80
CA THR A 159 5.94 14.92 -2.95
C THR A 159 6.86 15.16 -4.14
N LEU A 160 7.52 14.12 -4.67
CA LEU A 160 8.37 14.20 -5.86
C LEU A 160 7.56 14.25 -7.18
N GLY A 161 6.23 14.20 -7.11
CA GLY A 161 5.32 14.30 -8.26
C GLY A 161 4.72 12.96 -8.70
N ASP A 162 3.73 13.00 -9.60
CA ASP A 162 3.10 11.81 -10.17
C ASP A 162 3.91 11.28 -11.35
N TRP A 163 4.42 10.05 -11.23
CA TRP A 163 5.27 9.42 -12.23
C TRP A 163 4.43 8.77 -13.35
N GLY A 164 3.10 8.72 -13.17
CA GLY A 164 2.16 8.27 -14.19
C GLY A 164 1.91 9.31 -15.29
N GLU A 165 2.00 10.61 -14.98
CA GLU A 165 1.86 11.69 -15.96
C GLU A 165 3.08 11.81 -16.89
N THR A 166 4.28 11.54 -16.37
CA THR A 166 5.51 11.58 -17.18
C THR A 166 5.52 10.52 -18.28
N ALA A 167 4.81 9.40 -18.09
CA ALA A 167 4.65 8.35 -19.09
C ALA A 167 3.54 8.65 -20.12
N ARG A 168 2.69 9.66 -19.88
CA ARG A 168 1.52 10.00 -20.71
C ARG A 168 1.72 11.21 -21.62
N GLN A 169 2.94 11.69 -21.84
CA GLN A 169 3.14 12.68 -22.90
C GLN A 169 2.82 12.05 -24.26
N PRO A 170 1.76 12.48 -24.97
CA PRO A 170 1.58 12.08 -26.34
C PRO A 170 2.73 12.69 -27.14
N HIS A 171 3.39 11.88 -27.95
CA HIS A 171 4.19 12.37 -29.06
C HIS A 171 3.31 13.33 -29.87
N SER A 172 3.50 14.64 -29.70
CA SER A 172 3.08 15.58 -30.72
C SER A 172 3.93 15.27 -31.95
N GLU A 173 3.26 14.78 -32.99
CA GLU A 173 3.81 14.63 -34.32
C GLU A 173 4.39 15.97 -34.77
N ASP A 174 5.71 16.15 -34.63
CA ASP A 174 6.56 16.90 -35.54
C ASP A 174 8.01 16.87 -35.01
N GLY A 175 8.91 16.26 -35.79
CA GLY A 175 10.34 16.30 -35.57
C GLY A 175 10.94 15.01 -35.00
N TRP A 176 11.43 14.17 -35.91
CA TRP A 176 12.38 13.11 -35.57
C TRP A 176 13.62 13.71 -34.88
N ILE A 177 13.71 13.54 -33.56
CA ILE A 177 14.99 13.53 -32.85
C ILE A 177 15.10 12.18 -32.17
N CYS A 178 16.09 11.41 -32.63
CA CYS A 178 16.49 10.13 -32.08
C CYS A 178 17.03 10.33 -30.66
N SER A 179 16.16 10.37 -29.64
CA SER A 179 16.57 10.21 -28.25
C SER A 179 16.51 8.72 -27.91
N LYS A 180 17.56 7.99 -28.32
CA LYS A 180 17.90 6.70 -27.72
C LYS A 180 18.51 6.98 -26.34
N GLU A 181 17.69 7.19 -25.33
CA GLU A 181 18.08 7.02 -23.93
C GLU A 181 16.79 6.89 -23.09
N PRO A 182 16.57 5.79 -22.35
CA PRO A 182 15.60 5.83 -21.27
C PRO A 182 16.05 6.93 -20.30
N PRO A 183 15.15 7.67 -19.63
CA PRO A 183 15.55 8.75 -18.74
C PRO A 183 16.38 8.18 -17.58
N THR A 184 17.69 8.19 -17.77
CA THR A 184 18.77 7.87 -16.81
C THR A 184 18.64 8.70 -15.54
N ASN A 185 17.88 9.79 -15.59
CA ASN A 185 17.54 10.60 -14.44
C ASN A 185 16.74 9.83 -13.38
N ILE A 186 15.74 9.00 -13.70
CA ILE A 186 14.90 8.40 -12.64
C ILE A 186 15.68 7.38 -11.81
N LEU A 187 16.47 6.53 -12.47
CA LEU A 187 17.37 5.59 -11.79
C LEU A 187 18.46 6.33 -11.02
N ASN A 188 19.06 7.39 -11.59
CA ASN A 188 20.04 8.21 -10.87
C ASN A 188 19.43 8.95 -9.67
N TRP A 189 18.18 9.42 -9.74
CA TRP A 189 17.49 10.09 -8.64
C TRP A 189 17.09 9.11 -7.54
N VAL A 190 16.60 7.92 -7.89
CA VAL A 190 16.32 6.85 -6.92
C VAL A 190 17.63 6.41 -6.24
N LEU A 191 18.71 6.23 -7.00
CA LEU A 191 20.03 5.91 -6.45
C LEU A 191 20.59 7.04 -5.58
N PHE A 192 20.41 8.31 -5.97
CA PHE A 192 20.87 9.47 -5.21
C PHE A 192 20.06 9.66 -3.92
N TYR A 193 18.74 9.46 -3.96
CA TYR A 193 17.87 9.53 -2.79
C TYR A 193 18.15 8.39 -1.82
N LEU A 194 18.35 7.16 -2.31
CA LEU A 194 18.76 6.02 -1.48
C LEU A 194 20.17 6.21 -0.88
N ALA A 195 21.08 6.87 -1.60
CA ALA A 195 22.43 7.16 -1.12
C ALA A 195 22.49 8.29 -0.08
N THR A 196 21.55 9.24 -0.13
CA THR A 196 21.54 10.43 0.74
C THR A 196 20.60 10.29 1.95
N SER A 197 19.49 9.56 1.82
CA SER A 197 18.52 9.32 2.88
C SER A 197 18.78 8.00 3.61
N HIS A 198 19.68 8.03 4.60
CA HIS A 198 19.73 7.09 5.73
C HIS A 198 19.94 5.56 5.49
N MET A 199 20.42 5.09 4.33
CA MET A 199 20.85 3.68 4.16
C MET A 199 22.35 3.42 4.45
N ARG A 200 23.02 4.28 5.23
CA ARG A 200 24.45 4.08 5.56
C ARG A 200 24.74 2.99 6.61
N LEU A 201 23.74 2.31 7.18
CA LEU A 201 23.96 1.49 8.38
C LEU A 201 23.60 0.00 8.28
N THR A 202 23.12 -0.53 7.15
CA THR A 202 22.65 -1.92 7.11
C THR A 202 23.11 -2.78 5.93
N PHE A 203 23.78 -2.24 4.90
CA PHE A 203 24.28 -3.05 3.79
C PHE A 203 25.75 -2.74 3.45
N PRO A 204 26.60 -3.77 3.27
CA PRO A 204 27.97 -3.58 2.83
C PRO A 204 28.02 -2.98 1.42
N ALA A 205 28.98 -2.09 1.18
CA ALA A 205 29.15 -1.37 -0.10
C ALA A 205 29.23 -2.29 -1.33
N SER A 206 29.65 -3.55 -1.16
CA SER A 206 29.71 -4.57 -2.23
C SER A 206 28.34 -4.98 -2.76
N TRP A 207 27.29 -4.89 -1.95
CA TRP A 207 25.92 -5.21 -2.36
C TRP A 207 25.37 -4.18 -3.35
N TRP A 208 25.74 -2.92 -3.18
CA TRP A 208 25.33 -1.82 -4.06
C TRP A 208 25.94 -1.94 -5.45
N THR A 209 27.21 -2.36 -5.55
CA THR A 209 27.87 -2.53 -6.84
C THR A 209 27.27 -3.66 -7.66
N GLU A 210 26.89 -4.78 -7.04
CA GLU A 210 26.23 -5.88 -7.74
C GLU A 210 24.80 -5.53 -8.16
N PHE A 211 24.03 -4.82 -7.31
CA PHE A 211 22.67 -4.41 -7.63
C PHE A 211 22.60 -3.41 -8.78
N ILE A 212 23.53 -2.43 -8.80
CA ILE A 212 23.68 -1.48 -9.91
C ILE A 212 24.09 -2.21 -11.19
N PHE A 213 25.04 -3.14 -11.12
CA PHE A 213 25.49 -3.91 -12.29
C PHE A 213 24.38 -4.81 -12.85
N HIS A 214 23.61 -5.48 -11.99
CA HIS A 214 22.55 -6.39 -12.42
C HIS A 214 21.35 -5.64 -12.99
N SER A 215 20.99 -4.50 -12.39
CA SER A 215 19.92 -3.64 -12.93
C SER A 215 20.31 -3.03 -14.29
N LEU A 216 21.55 -2.57 -14.45
CA LEU A 216 22.05 -2.06 -15.73
C LEU A 216 22.19 -3.15 -16.80
N SER A 217 22.63 -4.35 -16.41
CA SER A 217 22.78 -5.49 -17.33
C SER A 217 21.43 -6.01 -17.83
N THR A 218 20.40 -6.01 -17.00
CA THR A 218 19.04 -6.42 -17.41
C THR A 218 18.40 -5.41 -18.36
N CYS A 219 18.74 -4.12 -18.22
CA CYS A 219 18.29 -3.07 -19.13
C CYS A 219 19.07 -3.03 -20.47
N LEU A 220 20.35 -3.40 -20.47
CA LEU A 220 21.20 -3.42 -21.67
C LEU A 220 21.18 -4.77 -22.42
N GLY A 221 20.72 -5.85 -21.79
CA GLY A 221 20.71 -7.20 -22.36
C GLY A 221 19.58 -7.50 -23.35
N SER A 222 18.67 -6.56 -23.63
CA SER A 222 17.53 -6.75 -24.55
C SER A 222 17.74 -6.16 -25.96
N SER A 223 18.95 -5.73 -26.30
CA SER A 223 19.26 -5.20 -27.64
C SER A 223 20.41 -5.92 -28.33
N SER A 224 20.25 -7.21 -28.67
CA SER A 224 21.07 -7.85 -29.70
C SER A 224 20.34 -8.96 -30.44
N SER A 225 19.34 -8.60 -31.26
CA SER A 225 19.00 -9.38 -32.46
C SER A 225 18.20 -8.52 -33.43
N CYS A 226 18.88 -7.69 -34.22
CA CYS A 226 18.32 -7.17 -35.47
C CYS A 226 19.46 -6.85 -36.44
N GLY A 227 19.75 -7.83 -37.28
CA GLY A 227 20.31 -7.76 -38.64
C GLY A 227 21.38 -6.71 -38.93
N GLU A 228 22.64 -7.13 -38.85
CA GLU A 228 23.63 -6.72 -39.85
C GLU A 228 23.32 -7.48 -41.14
N GLU A 229 22.80 -6.80 -42.16
CA GLU A 229 23.05 -7.21 -43.54
C GLU A 229 23.50 -5.99 -44.34
N GLU A 230 24.73 -6.12 -44.81
CA GLU A 230 25.62 -5.13 -45.38
C GLU A 230 25.13 -4.62 -46.74
N VAL A 231 25.13 -3.29 -46.89
CA VAL A 231 25.23 -2.65 -48.21
C VAL A 231 26.66 -2.17 -48.39
N ASN A 232 27.44 -2.81 -49.26
CA ASN A 232 28.32 -2.10 -50.20
C ASN A 232 28.95 -2.98 -51.30
N ARG A 233 28.65 -2.59 -52.54
CA ARG A 233 29.55 -2.42 -53.71
C ARG A 233 30.37 -3.62 -54.21
N HIS A 234 30.00 -4.11 -55.39
CA HIS A 234 30.67 -3.70 -56.64
C HIS A 234 29.75 -3.82 -57.85
#